data_AF-A0A2G6MNS6-F1
#
_entry.id   AF-A0A2G6MNS6-F1
#
_cell.length_a   1.000
_cell.length_b   1.000
_cell.length_c   1.000
_cell.angle_alpha   90.00
_cell.angle_beta   90.00
_cell.angle_gamma   90.00
#
_symmetry.space_group_name_H-M   'P 1'
#
loop_
_entity.id
_entity.type
_entity.pdbx_description
1 polymer ?
#
loop_
_entity_poly.entity_id
_entity_poly.type
_entity_poly.pdbx_seq_one_letter_code
_entity_poly.pdbx_strand_id
1 'polypeptide(L)'
;MFWQKKEKKEPESRNKVFSVIKISAEAVSEANYDILNLNGGVSLVMAFVPPCEKFSSIVTQLEKHLSFAKNRLVIQTAGILGASDSDGDFYNLNHQNFIVIQSFGTRFVAAVESFKVDMLCDDIMSGAIHLSMNERKHKLTKNIETAVKPQMHVDPLNTYILCYFPGLTASESFFVESFVKSRTPLTNLVGGSAGGGLDFKEANLALNGEITNNKAILIYCKLAQGYSYGIFTTHNFNKAGVSFEIGECSVDKRIVKSFLIGKKLITPVDALCDHFNCKKDALLNQLQGYSFAIEIGGRLFIRSISSINEDNSIGFFCDLYFG
;
A
#
# COMPACT_ATOMS: atom_id res chain seq x y z
N MET A 1 54.25 25.77 -8.45
CA MET A 1 53.72 25.39 -7.13
C MET A 1 52.54 24.45 -7.38
N PHE A 2 52.71 23.16 -7.11
CA PHE A 2 51.70 22.11 -7.33
C PHE A 2 50.74 22.08 -6.13
N TRP A 3 49.43 22.12 -6.37
CA TRP A 3 48.40 22.07 -5.33
C TRP A 3 47.57 20.80 -5.48
N GLN A 4 47.48 20.02 -4.42
CA GLN A 4 46.63 18.84 -4.34
C GLN A 4 45.23 19.26 -3.90
N LYS A 5 44.20 18.81 -4.63
CA LYS A 5 42.80 19.07 -4.29
C LYS A 5 42.52 18.40 -2.95
N LYS A 6 42.16 19.18 -1.92
CA LYS A 6 41.65 18.62 -0.66
C LYS A 6 40.38 17.83 -1.02
N GLU A 7 40.41 16.52 -0.85
CA GLU A 7 39.18 15.74 -0.79
C GLU A 7 38.30 16.40 0.27
N LYS A 8 37.12 16.88 -0.13
CA LYS A 8 36.05 17.14 0.83
C LYS A 8 35.78 15.80 1.48
N LYS A 9 36.29 15.59 2.70
CA LYS A 9 35.65 14.62 3.59
C LYS A 9 34.20 15.07 3.67
N GLU A 10 33.28 14.30 3.09
CA GLU A 10 31.88 14.42 3.47
C GLU A 10 31.83 14.42 5.00
N PRO A 11 31.04 15.32 5.61
CA PRO A 11 30.95 15.36 7.05
C PRO A 11 30.58 13.96 7.52
N GLU A 12 31.41 13.39 8.39
CA GLU A 12 31.18 12.07 8.99
C GLU A 12 29.70 11.92 9.36
N SER A 13 29.16 10.76 8.97
CA SER A 13 27.88 10.07 9.22
C SER A 13 27.10 10.30 10.54
N ARG A 14 27.41 11.32 11.34
CA ARG A 14 26.96 11.48 12.73
C ARG A 14 25.53 12.00 12.91
N ASN A 15 24.84 12.46 11.85
CA ASN A 15 23.47 13.00 11.90
C ASN A 15 22.47 12.30 10.98
N LYS A 16 22.77 11.11 10.46
CA LYS A 16 21.81 10.37 9.62
C LYS A 16 20.59 9.97 10.46
N VAL A 17 19.39 10.35 10.04
CA VAL A 17 18.14 10.06 10.77
C VAL A 17 17.27 8.98 10.12
N PHE A 18 17.65 8.51 8.94
CA PHE A 18 17.09 7.33 8.29
C PHE A 18 18.19 6.62 7.51
N SER A 19 18.08 5.31 7.29
CA SER A 19 19.00 4.56 6.43
C SER A 19 18.20 3.65 5.52
N VAL A 20 18.72 3.37 4.33
CA VAL A 20 18.10 2.46 3.38
C VAL A 20 19.19 1.53 2.86
N ILE A 21 18.89 0.23 2.80
CA ILE A 21 19.71 -0.76 2.10
C ILE A 21 18.84 -1.54 1.11
N LYS A 22 19.49 -2.07 0.07
CA LYS A 22 18.91 -2.96 -0.92
C LYS A 22 19.70 -4.26 -0.90
N ILE A 23 19.02 -5.39 -0.73
CA ILE A 23 19.64 -6.71 -0.58
C ILE A 23 18.93 -7.72 -1.46
N SER A 24 19.62 -8.73 -1.99
CA SER A 24 18.95 -9.82 -2.71
C SER A 24 18.14 -10.66 -1.72
N ALA A 25 16.95 -11.13 -2.12
CA ALA A 25 16.15 -12.07 -1.34
C ALA A 25 16.88 -13.40 -1.08
N GLU A 26 17.91 -13.74 -1.87
CA GLU A 26 18.75 -14.92 -1.68
C GLU A 26 19.89 -14.69 -0.68
N ALA A 27 20.30 -13.43 -0.48
CA ALA A 27 21.44 -13.04 0.35
C ALA A 27 21.03 -12.40 1.69
N VAL A 28 19.81 -12.69 2.17
CA VAL A 28 19.26 -12.08 3.39
C VAL A 28 20.14 -12.36 4.61
N SER A 29 20.76 -13.54 4.70
CA SER A 29 21.62 -13.87 5.84
C SER A 29 23.02 -13.23 5.79
N GLU A 30 23.46 -12.72 4.64
CA GLU A 30 24.83 -12.24 4.40
C GLU A 30 24.94 -10.70 4.33
N ALA A 31 23.81 -10.01 4.29
CA ALA A 31 23.78 -8.57 4.16
C ALA A 31 24.37 -7.83 5.37
N ASN A 32 24.93 -6.64 5.12
CA ASN A 32 25.43 -5.78 6.19
C ASN A 32 24.29 -4.94 6.80
N TYR A 33 23.66 -5.47 7.84
CA TYR A 33 22.57 -4.80 8.57
C TYR A 33 23.05 -3.67 9.50
N ASP A 34 24.34 -3.57 9.80
CA ASP A 34 24.86 -2.52 10.68
C ASP A 34 24.64 -1.12 10.08
N ILE A 35 24.52 -1.03 8.75
CA ILE A 35 24.17 0.21 8.02
C ILE A 35 22.78 0.74 8.42
N LEU A 36 21.89 -0.12 8.92
CA LEU A 36 20.56 0.27 9.39
C LEU A 36 20.56 0.78 10.83
N ASN A 37 21.62 0.54 11.61
CA ASN A 37 21.76 1.07 12.95
C ASN A 37 22.06 2.57 12.90
N LEU A 38 21.24 3.35 13.61
CA LEU A 38 21.33 4.81 13.63
C LEU A 38 21.72 5.30 15.03
N ASN A 39 22.45 6.41 15.07
CA ASN A 39 22.85 7.04 16.33
C ASN A 39 21.61 7.48 17.13
N GLY A 40 21.55 7.08 18.41
CA GLY A 40 20.39 7.32 19.27
C GLY A 40 19.30 6.24 19.17
N GLY A 41 19.52 5.20 18.35
CA GLY A 41 18.61 4.08 18.20
C GLY A 41 17.63 4.23 17.03
N VAL A 42 16.94 3.14 16.72
CA VAL A 42 15.97 3.02 15.62
C VAL A 42 14.59 2.78 16.20
N SER A 43 13.61 3.59 15.80
CA SER A 43 12.24 3.52 16.30
C SER A 43 11.32 2.68 15.42
N LEU A 44 11.61 2.62 14.11
CA LEU A 44 10.87 1.83 13.12
C LEU A 44 11.81 1.30 12.05
N VAL A 45 11.62 0.04 11.67
CA VAL A 45 12.18 -0.54 10.43
C VAL A 45 11.03 -0.98 9.54
N MET A 46 11.16 -0.70 8.25
CA MET A 46 10.25 -1.16 7.21
C MET A 46 11.02 -1.95 6.16
N ALA A 47 10.55 -3.14 5.81
CA ALA A 47 11.12 -3.97 4.77
C ALA A 47 10.07 -4.25 3.69
N PHE A 48 10.41 -3.98 2.44
CA PHE A 48 9.60 -4.22 1.27
C PHE A 48 10.14 -5.45 0.55
N VAL A 49 9.39 -6.54 0.60
CA VAL A 49 9.80 -7.85 0.09
C VAL A 49 9.04 -8.10 -1.21
N PRO A 50 9.72 -8.39 -2.33
CA PRO A 50 9.05 -8.72 -3.58
C PRO A 50 8.30 -10.05 -3.46
N PRO A 51 7.45 -10.42 -4.44
CA PRO A 51 6.78 -11.71 -4.40
C PRO A 51 7.80 -12.85 -4.38
N CYS A 52 7.66 -13.77 -3.44
CA CYS A 52 8.59 -14.89 -3.26
C CYS A 52 7.83 -16.14 -2.80
N GLU A 53 8.39 -17.32 -3.04
CA GLU A 53 7.71 -18.58 -2.70
C GLU A 53 7.52 -18.79 -1.18
N LYS A 54 8.35 -18.17 -0.33
CA LYS A 54 8.35 -18.38 1.13
C LYS A 54 8.56 -17.08 1.90
N PHE A 55 7.55 -16.21 1.90
CA PHE A 55 7.56 -14.96 2.66
C PHE A 55 7.90 -15.19 4.15
N SER A 56 7.39 -16.25 4.75
CA SER A 56 7.67 -16.61 6.14
C SER A 56 9.14 -16.89 6.45
N SER A 57 9.88 -17.47 5.50
CA SER A 57 11.32 -17.70 5.62
C SER A 57 12.08 -16.38 5.63
N ILE A 58 11.71 -15.46 4.73
CA ILE A 58 12.30 -14.13 4.66
C ILE A 58 12.05 -13.35 5.95
N VAL A 59 10.80 -13.32 6.44
CA VAL A 59 10.45 -12.68 7.73
C VAL A 59 11.28 -13.26 8.86
N THR A 60 11.37 -14.60 8.95
CA THR A 60 12.15 -15.26 10.01
C THR A 60 13.64 -14.88 9.96
N GLN A 61 14.23 -14.78 8.78
CA GLN A 61 15.62 -14.35 8.64
C GLN A 61 15.80 -12.87 9.00
N LEU A 62 14.94 -11.99 8.47
CA LEU A 62 14.98 -10.57 8.76
C LEU A 62 14.85 -10.28 10.26
N GLU A 63 13.95 -10.98 10.98
CA GLU A 63 13.78 -10.77 12.43
C GLU A 63 15.05 -11.05 13.24
N LYS A 64 15.92 -11.96 12.79
CA LYS A 64 17.22 -12.20 13.45
C LYS A 64 18.12 -10.97 13.40
N HIS A 65 18.03 -10.18 12.34
CA HIS A 65 18.91 -9.04 12.09
C HIS A 65 18.28 -7.69 12.45
N LEU A 66 16.95 -7.57 12.43
CA LEU A 66 16.23 -6.31 12.62
C LEU A 66 15.75 -6.08 14.05
N SER A 67 15.94 -7.05 14.96
CA SER A 67 15.47 -7.03 16.35
C SER A 67 15.98 -5.85 17.20
N PHE A 68 16.99 -5.10 16.72
CA PHE A 68 17.44 -3.85 17.34
C PHE A 68 16.36 -2.75 17.37
N ALA A 69 15.36 -2.80 16.48
CA ALA A 69 14.25 -1.86 16.45
C ALA A 69 12.99 -2.50 17.07
N LYS A 70 12.28 -1.78 17.94
CA LYS A 70 11.07 -2.30 18.61
C LYS A 70 9.91 -2.55 17.64
N ASN A 71 9.74 -1.69 16.63
CA ASN A 71 8.69 -1.81 15.62
C ASN A 71 9.31 -2.15 14.26
N ARG A 72 8.88 -3.27 13.68
CA ARG A 72 9.40 -3.81 12.41
C ARG A 72 8.22 -4.23 11.56
N LEU A 73 8.07 -3.60 10.40
CA LEU A 73 7.02 -3.93 9.46
C LEU A 73 7.65 -4.52 8.21
N VAL A 74 7.27 -5.75 7.88
CA VAL A 74 7.63 -6.40 6.61
C VAL A 74 6.38 -6.45 5.74
N ILE A 75 6.49 -5.96 4.52
CA ILE A 75 5.38 -5.82 3.57
C ILE A 75 5.76 -6.57 2.30
N GLN A 76 4.92 -7.51 1.88
CA GLN A 76 5.05 -8.07 0.54
C GLN A 76 4.56 -7.04 -0.48
N THR A 77 5.30 -6.83 -1.56
CA THR A 77 4.98 -5.80 -2.57
C THR A 77 5.19 -6.33 -3.99
N ALA A 78 4.36 -5.88 -4.94
CA ALA A 78 4.44 -6.25 -6.35
C ALA A 78 5.47 -5.41 -7.14
N GLY A 79 6.18 -4.51 -6.46
CA GLY A 79 7.21 -3.64 -7.02
C GLY A 79 7.87 -2.80 -5.93
N ILE A 80 9.09 -2.33 -6.17
CA ILE A 80 9.88 -1.63 -5.17
C ILE A 80 10.49 -0.38 -5.78
N LEU A 81 10.40 0.74 -5.04
CA LEU A 81 10.93 2.03 -5.46
C LEU A 81 12.18 2.39 -4.63
N GLY A 82 13.18 2.97 -5.29
CA GLY A 82 14.35 3.58 -4.66
C GLY A 82 15.49 2.60 -4.35
N ALA A 83 16.36 3.02 -3.42
CA ALA A 83 17.54 2.29 -2.94
C ALA A 83 18.65 2.02 -3.99
N SER A 84 18.58 2.64 -5.16
CA SER A 84 19.70 2.73 -6.11
C SER A 84 19.61 4.03 -6.92
N ASP A 85 20.55 4.93 -6.70
CA ASP A 85 20.78 6.11 -7.56
C ASP A 85 21.94 5.87 -8.54
N SER A 86 22.68 4.76 -8.37
CA SER A 86 23.95 4.52 -9.07
C SER A 86 23.80 3.92 -10.47
N ASP A 87 22.73 3.16 -10.74
CA ASP A 87 22.46 2.53 -12.03
C ASP A 87 21.24 3.13 -12.75
N GLY A 88 20.60 4.14 -12.17
CA GLY A 88 19.38 4.76 -12.71
C GLY A 88 18.12 3.89 -12.62
N ASP A 89 18.18 2.72 -11.97
CA ASP A 89 17.04 1.80 -11.82
C ASP A 89 16.17 2.15 -10.61
N PHE A 90 15.64 3.38 -10.60
CA PHE A 90 14.82 3.88 -9.50
C PHE A 90 13.56 3.02 -9.23
N TYR A 91 13.02 2.39 -10.26
CA TYR A 91 11.84 1.53 -10.17
C TYR A 91 12.18 0.04 -9.95
N ASN A 92 13.46 -0.30 -9.80
CA ASN A 92 13.96 -1.68 -9.64
C ASN A 92 13.43 -2.66 -10.70
N LEU A 93 13.26 -2.21 -11.95
CA LEU A 93 12.70 -3.03 -13.03
C LEU A 93 13.65 -4.18 -13.41
N ASN A 94 14.96 -3.98 -13.24
CA ASN A 94 15.98 -4.99 -13.52
C ASN A 94 16.36 -5.81 -12.27
N HIS A 95 15.83 -5.45 -11.10
CA HIS A 95 16.22 -5.98 -9.79
C HIS A 95 15.00 -6.42 -8.98
N GLN A 96 14.09 -7.15 -9.61
CA GLN A 96 12.78 -7.50 -9.04
C GLN A 96 12.84 -8.43 -7.82
N ASN A 97 13.97 -9.13 -7.60
CA ASN A 97 14.16 -10.05 -6.48
C ASN A 97 14.84 -9.40 -5.26
N PHE A 98 15.00 -8.08 -5.25
CA PHE A 98 15.65 -7.38 -4.15
C PHE A 98 14.66 -6.93 -3.10
N ILE A 99 15.07 -6.98 -1.84
CA ILE A 99 14.36 -6.43 -0.69
C ILE A 99 14.94 -5.05 -0.41
N VAL A 100 14.07 -4.06 -0.20
CA VAL A 100 14.47 -2.74 0.29
C VAL A 100 14.11 -2.62 1.76
N ILE A 101 15.09 -2.27 2.58
CA ILE A 101 14.93 -2.13 4.02
C ILE A 101 15.28 -0.70 4.40
N GLN A 102 14.37 -0.03 5.10
CA GLN A 102 14.52 1.32 5.59
C GLN A 102 14.42 1.38 7.11
N SER A 103 15.39 1.98 7.77
CA SER A 103 15.35 2.29 9.19
C SER A 103 15.09 3.77 9.43
N PHE A 104 14.31 4.08 10.47
CA PHE A 104 14.01 5.43 10.93
C PHE A 104 14.54 5.61 12.36
N GLY A 105 15.39 6.62 12.55
CA GLY A 105 16.03 6.90 13.82
C GLY A 105 15.09 7.61 14.80
N THR A 106 15.33 7.43 16.09
CA THR A 106 14.58 8.09 17.19
C THR A 106 14.65 9.61 17.13
N ARG A 107 15.71 10.16 16.52
CA ARG A 107 15.88 11.61 16.31
C ARG A 107 14.99 12.18 15.20
N PHE A 108 14.30 11.33 14.43
CA PHE A 108 13.34 11.73 13.39
C PHE A 108 11.93 11.25 13.71
N VAL A 109 11.75 9.96 13.96
CA VAL A 109 10.48 9.41 14.46
C VAL A 109 10.65 9.13 15.95
N ALA A 110 10.24 10.08 16.78
CA ALA A 110 10.49 10.10 18.23
C ALA A 110 9.70 9.03 19.00
N ALA A 111 8.50 8.68 18.54
CA ALA A 111 7.68 7.64 19.15
C ALA A 111 6.91 6.86 18.09
N VAL A 112 6.77 5.55 18.32
CA VAL A 112 6.08 4.63 17.42
C VAL A 112 5.23 3.66 18.23
N GLU A 113 3.93 3.59 17.90
CA GLU A 113 3.00 2.60 18.46
C GLU A 113 2.26 1.89 17.33
N SER A 114 2.35 0.55 17.32
CA SER A 114 1.78 -0.29 16.27
C SER A 114 0.61 -1.14 16.78
N PHE A 115 -0.44 -1.23 15.99
CA PHE A 115 -1.67 -1.97 16.29
C PHE A 115 -2.00 -2.93 15.15
N LYS A 116 -2.60 -4.07 15.50
CA LYS A 116 -3.19 -5.02 14.55
C LYS A 116 -4.67 -5.12 14.81
N VAL A 117 -5.46 -5.06 13.74
CA VAL A 117 -6.92 -5.10 13.83
C VAL A 117 -7.46 -6.07 12.80
N ASP A 118 -8.31 -7.00 13.24
CA ASP A 118 -9.01 -7.94 12.37
C ASP A 118 -9.91 -7.20 11.37
N MET A 119 -9.73 -7.48 10.08
CA MET A 119 -10.48 -6.87 8.98
C MET A 119 -11.83 -7.54 8.72
N LEU A 120 -12.16 -8.58 9.48
CA LEU A 120 -13.37 -9.37 9.38
C LEU A 120 -13.60 -9.87 7.95
N CYS A 121 -12.55 -10.28 7.24
CA CYS A 121 -12.62 -10.56 5.80
C CYS A 121 -12.75 -12.04 5.43
N ASP A 122 -12.79 -12.96 6.39
CA ASP A 122 -12.79 -14.41 6.12
C ASP A 122 -13.98 -14.87 5.26
N ASP A 123 -15.16 -14.26 5.44
CA ASP A 123 -16.36 -14.55 4.65
C ASP A 123 -16.26 -14.01 3.21
N ILE A 124 -15.63 -12.84 3.03
CA ILE A 124 -15.31 -12.27 1.71
C ILE A 124 -14.29 -13.16 1.00
N MET A 125 -13.19 -13.53 1.68
CA MET A 125 -12.11 -14.33 1.12
C MET A 125 -12.57 -15.74 0.72
N SER A 126 -13.53 -16.31 1.44
CA SER A 126 -14.13 -17.62 1.10
C SER A 126 -15.26 -17.53 0.07
N GLY A 127 -15.74 -16.33 -0.26
CA GLY A 127 -16.88 -16.10 -1.15
C GLY A 127 -18.25 -16.39 -0.54
N ALA A 128 -18.31 -16.87 0.71
CA ALA A 128 -19.54 -17.15 1.44
C ALA A 128 -19.91 -15.95 2.33
N ILE A 129 -20.44 -14.88 1.71
CA ILE A 129 -20.76 -13.64 2.44
C ILE A 129 -21.81 -13.90 3.53
N HIS A 130 -21.43 -13.63 4.78
CA HIS A 130 -22.28 -13.86 5.96
C HIS A 130 -22.54 -12.57 6.77
N LEU A 131 -21.74 -11.52 6.58
CA LEU A 131 -21.97 -10.22 7.19
C LEU A 131 -22.53 -9.24 6.17
N SER A 132 -23.66 -8.60 6.50
CA SER A 132 -24.10 -7.44 5.74
C SER A 132 -23.09 -6.29 5.87
N MET A 133 -23.13 -5.35 4.93
CA MET A 133 -22.24 -4.19 4.93
C MET A 133 -22.32 -3.38 6.23
N ASN A 134 -23.54 -3.11 6.72
CA ASN A 134 -23.74 -2.33 7.95
C ASN A 134 -23.23 -3.06 9.19
N GLU A 135 -23.49 -4.37 9.29
CA GLU A 135 -22.97 -5.19 10.39
C GLU A 135 -21.45 -5.25 10.39
N ARG A 136 -20.83 -5.39 9.20
CA ARG A 136 -19.37 -5.38 9.04
C ARG A 136 -18.78 -4.07 9.52
N LYS A 137 -19.30 -2.93 9.02
CA LYS A 137 -18.83 -1.60 9.44
C LYS A 137 -18.97 -1.39 10.95
N HIS A 138 -20.10 -1.79 11.53
CA HIS A 138 -20.33 -1.67 12.97
C HIS A 138 -19.34 -2.52 13.80
N LYS A 139 -19.13 -3.79 13.43
CA LYS A 139 -18.17 -4.68 14.10
C LYS A 139 -16.74 -4.19 13.93
N LEU A 140 -16.35 -3.72 12.74
CA LEU A 140 -15.04 -3.12 12.48
C LEU A 140 -14.78 -1.91 13.38
N THR A 141 -15.73 -0.97 13.47
CA THR A 141 -15.60 0.20 14.34
C THR A 141 -15.36 -0.21 15.79
N LYS A 142 -16.12 -1.20 16.31
CA LYS A 142 -15.92 -1.71 17.67
C LYS A 142 -14.55 -2.39 17.86
N ASN A 143 -14.11 -3.19 16.89
CA ASN A 143 -12.80 -3.84 16.92
C ASN A 143 -11.66 -2.82 16.93
N ILE A 144 -11.76 -1.79 16.10
CA ILE A 144 -10.82 -0.67 16.01
C ILE A 144 -10.75 0.06 17.36
N GLU A 145 -11.87 0.48 17.94
CA GLU A 145 -11.88 1.20 19.22
C GLU A 145 -11.35 0.36 20.38
N THR A 146 -11.49 -0.97 20.30
CA THR A 146 -10.96 -1.90 21.30
C THR A 146 -9.45 -2.05 21.18
N ALA A 147 -8.95 -2.25 19.96
CA ALA A 147 -7.56 -2.60 19.69
C ALA A 147 -6.63 -1.38 19.58
N VAL A 148 -7.12 -0.25 19.06
CA VAL A 148 -6.30 0.90 18.70
C VAL A 148 -6.43 1.98 19.77
N LYS A 149 -5.52 1.94 20.73
CA LYS A 149 -5.47 2.86 21.88
C LYS A 149 -4.07 3.45 22.03
N PRO A 150 -3.67 4.40 21.16
CA PRO A 150 -2.39 5.06 21.27
C PRO A 150 -2.26 5.78 22.61
N GLN A 151 -1.14 5.56 23.30
CA GLN A 151 -0.80 6.23 24.55
C GLN A 151 -0.17 7.61 24.30
N MET A 152 0.52 7.76 23.17
CA MET A 152 1.02 9.06 22.71
C MET A 152 -0.11 10.05 22.44
N HIS A 153 0.16 11.34 22.67
CA HIS A 153 -0.71 12.40 22.17
C HIS A 153 -0.61 12.48 20.63
N VAL A 154 -1.75 12.28 19.98
CA VAL A 154 -1.91 12.32 18.52
C VAL A 154 -2.29 13.72 18.10
N ASP A 155 -1.44 14.34 17.28
CA ASP A 155 -1.61 15.69 16.76
C ASP A 155 -1.32 15.66 15.24
N PRO A 156 -2.27 16.07 14.37
CA PRO A 156 -2.09 16.09 12.93
C PRO A 156 -0.93 16.94 12.38
N LEU A 157 -0.30 17.77 13.21
CA LEU A 157 0.88 18.55 12.82
C LEU A 157 2.19 17.76 12.96
N ASN A 158 2.21 16.70 13.77
CA ASN A 158 3.44 15.95 14.07
C ASN A 158 3.26 14.42 14.18
N THR A 159 2.04 13.90 14.12
CA THR A 159 1.77 12.46 14.16
C THR A 159 1.07 12.04 12.89
N TYR A 160 1.55 11.02 12.20
CA TYR A 160 0.87 10.38 11.08
C TYR A 160 0.68 8.89 11.35
N ILE A 161 -0.24 8.25 10.63
CA ILE A 161 -0.49 6.82 10.73
C ILE A 161 -0.07 6.17 9.41
N LEU A 162 0.84 5.20 9.50
CA LEU A 162 1.07 4.26 8.43
C LEU A 162 0.04 3.13 8.52
N CYS A 163 -0.77 2.95 7.48
CA CYS A 163 -1.85 1.99 7.44
C CYS A 163 -1.67 1.00 6.30
N TYR A 164 -1.48 -0.27 6.64
CA TYR A 164 -1.24 -1.33 5.69
C TYR A 164 -2.23 -2.47 5.83
N PHE A 165 -2.65 -3.01 4.68
CA PHE A 165 -3.61 -4.12 4.59
C PHE A 165 -2.96 -5.31 3.88
N PRO A 166 -3.28 -6.56 4.26
CA PRO A 166 -3.01 -7.68 3.39
C PRO A 166 -3.77 -7.52 2.06
N GLY A 167 -3.18 -7.96 0.95
CA GLY A 167 -3.64 -7.59 -0.40
C GLY A 167 -4.89 -8.30 -0.90
N LEU A 168 -5.36 -9.33 -0.20
CA LEU A 168 -6.45 -10.22 -0.66
C LEU A 168 -7.72 -10.11 0.19
N THR A 169 -7.81 -9.12 1.08
CA THR A 169 -8.90 -9.06 2.07
C THR A 169 -10.20 -8.50 1.50
N ALA A 170 -10.11 -7.64 0.50
CA ALA A 170 -11.24 -6.91 -0.06
C ALA A 170 -12.10 -6.14 0.95
N SER A 171 -11.59 -5.88 2.16
CA SER A 171 -12.26 -5.22 3.28
C SER A 171 -11.64 -3.85 3.62
N GLU A 172 -10.73 -3.36 2.77
CA GLU A 172 -9.94 -2.15 3.00
C GLU A 172 -10.83 -0.91 3.11
N SER A 173 -11.79 -0.72 2.17
CA SER A 173 -12.73 0.40 2.19
C SER A 173 -13.56 0.42 3.47
N PHE A 174 -14.11 -0.73 3.87
CA PHE A 174 -14.90 -0.86 5.09
C PHE A 174 -14.06 -0.52 6.32
N PHE A 175 -12.82 -1.01 6.36
CA PHE A 175 -11.90 -0.71 7.45
C PHE A 175 -11.61 0.79 7.57
N VAL A 176 -11.22 1.44 6.47
CA VAL A 176 -10.87 2.87 6.48
C VAL A 176 -12.09 3.72 6.86
N GLU A 177 -13.28 3.42 6.33
CA GLU A 177 -14.49 4.12 6.70
C GLU A 177 -14.84 3.93 8.18
N SER A 178 -14.77 2.69 8.68
CA SER A 178 -15.00 2.38 10.09
C SER A 178 -13.97 3.03 11.01
N PHE A 179 -12.72 3.16 10.56
CA PHE A 179 -11.65 3.85 11.29
C PHE A 179 -11.93 5.35 11.40
N VAL A 180 -12.26 6.00 10.28
CA VAL A 180 -12.63 7.43 10.24
C VAL A 180 -13.87 7.73 11.08
N LYS A 181 -14.82 6.79 11.20
CA LYS A 181 -16.02 6.93 12.03
C LYS A 181 -15.83 6.50 13.49
N SER A 182 -14.69 5.89 13.83
CA SER A 182 -14.41 5.43 15.18
C SER A 182 -14.04 6.58 16.12
N ARG A 183 -14.05 6.31 17.44
CA ARG A 183 -13.58 7.23 18.47
C ARG A 183 -12.07 7.18 18.71
N THR A 184 -11.33 6.40 17.91
CA THR A 184 -9.88 6.33 18.00
C THR A 184 -9.26 7.66 17.52
N PRO A 185 -8.16 8.15 18.14
CA PRO A 185 -7.50 9.37 17.69
C PRO A 185 -7.11 9.34 16.22
N LEU A 186 -7.69 10.24 15.43
CA LEU A 186 -7.44 10.34 13.99
C LEU A 186 -6.33 11.35 13.68
N THR A 187 -5.55 11.00 12.66
CA THR A 187 -4.63 11.90 11.99
C THR A 187 -4.47 11.44 10.53
N ASN A 188 -3.65 12.15 9.79
CA ASN A 188 -3.17 11.84 8.46
C ASN A 188 -2.79 10.35 8.30
N LEU A 189 -3.56 9.66 7.45
CA LEU A 189 -3.42 8.24 7.12
C LEU A 189 -2.66 8.10 5.79
N VAL A 190 -1.58 7.32 5.77
CA VAL A 190 -0.78 7.04 4.56
C VAL A 190 -0.48 5.55 4.51
N GLY A 191 -0.51 4.96 3.32
CA GLY A 191 -0.13 3.56 3.13
C GLY A 191 -0.90 2.91 1.98
N GLY A 192 -1.16 1.62 2.10
CA GLY A 192 -1.80 0.85 1.04
C GLY A 192 -1.83 -0.65 1.34
N SER A 193 -2.26 -1.43 0.37
CA SER A 193 -2.27 -2.88 0.49
C SER A 193 -0.93 -3.50 0.11
N ALA A 194 -0.59 -4.62 0.74
CA ALA A 194 0.47 -5.50 0.29
C ALA A 194 0.18 -5.98 -1.15
N GLY A 195 1.24 -6.14 -1.93
CA GLY A 195 1.19 -6.66 -3.30
C GLY A 195 1.80 -8.05 -3.38
N GLY A 196 1.07 -8.98 -3.98
CA GLY A 196 1.54 -10.34 -4.26
C GLY A 196 2.14 -10.48 -5.65
N GLY A 197 2.47 -11.73 -6.01
CA GLY A 197 2.74 -12.10 -7.39
C GLY A 197 1.47 -12.00 -8.25
N LEU A 198 1.62 -12.08 -9.56
CA LEU A 198 0.49 -12.07 -10.50
C LEU A 198 -0.39 -13.34 -10.40
N ASP A 199 -0.01 -14.31 -9.57
CA ASP A 199 -0.82 -15.49 -9.25
C ASP A 199 -1.83 -15.25 -8.11
N PHE A 200 -1.80 -14.07 -7.47
CA PHE A 200 -2.71 -13.63 -6.42
C PHE A 200 -2.87 -14.61 -5.25
N LYS A 201 -1.85 -15.43 -4.97
CA LYS A 201 -1.92 -16.43 -3.89
C LYS A 201 -1.60 -15.87 -2.51
N GLU A 202 -0.69 -14.91 -2.44
CA GLU A 202 -0.19 -14.37 -1.17
C GLU A 202 0.14 -12.89 -1.32
N ALA A 203 -0.31 -12.08 -0.36
CA ALA A 203 0.02 -10.67 -0.23
C ALA A 203 0.01 -10.29 1.26
N ASN A 204 1.01 -10.80 1.97
CA ASN A 204 1.02 -10.79 3.43
C ASN A 204 1.76 -9.58 4.02
N LEU A 205 1.48 -9.34 5.29
CA LEU A 205 2.22 -8.42 6.14
C LEU A 205 2.83 -9.17 7.31
N ALA A 206 3.92 -8.66 7.88
CA ALA A 206 4.40 -9.08 9.19
C ALA A 206 4.69 -7.88 10.08
N LEU A 207 4.16 -7.90 11.30
CA LEU A 207 4.48 -6.92 12.33
C LEU A 207 5.27 -7.62 13.43
N ASN A 208 6.49 -7.16 13.66
CA ASN A 208 7.37 -7.66 14.72
C ASN A 208 7.55 -9.20 14.64
N GLY A 209 7.70 -9.71 13.42
CA GLY A 209 7.84 -11.14 13.12
C GLY A 209 6.53 -11.93 13.03
N GLU A 210 5.40 -11.39 13.47
CA GLU A 210 4.11 -12.07 13.35
C GLU A 210 3.44 -11.76 12.02
N ILE A 211 3.31 -12.78 11.17
CA ILE A 211 2.68 -12.70 9.85
C ILE A 211 1.16 -12.64 10.00
N THR A 212 0.51 -11.85 9.15
CA THR A 212 -0.94 -11.79 9.04
C THR A 212 -1.38 -11.64 7.59
N ASN A 213 -2.50 -12.29 7.29
CA ASN A 213 -3.19 -12.26 5.99
C ASN A 213 -4.61 -11.67 6.09
N ASN A 214 -5.09 -11.34 7.30
CA ASN A 214 -6.45 -10.85 7.54
C ASN A 214 -6.53 -9.70 8.56
N LYS A 215 -5.40 -9.19 9.07
CA LYS A 215 -5.37 -8.04 9.98
C LYS A 215 -4.70 -6.84 9.33
N ALA A 216 -5.34 -5.69 9.46
CA ALA A 216 -4.75 -4.40 9.12
C ALA A 216 -3.69 -4.03 10.18
N ILE A 217 -2.62 -3.39 9.73
CA ILE A 217 -1.57 -2.83 10.59
C ILE A 217 -1.68 -1.31 10.58
N LEU A 218 -1.76 -0.72 11.77
CA LEU A 218 -1.74 0.73 11.98
C LEU A 218 -0.51 1.08 12.80
N ILE A 219 0.36 1.96 12.29
CA ILE A 219 1.56 2.43 13.00
C ILE A 219 1.47 3.93 13.17
N TYR A 220 1.25 4.38 14.40
CA TYR A 220 1.29 5.78 14.78
C TYR A 220 2.76 6.20 14.90
N CYS A 221 3.16 7.18 14.10
CA CYS A 221 4.51 7.71 14.06
C CYS A 221 4.48 9.17 14.48
N LYS A 222 5.12 9.49 15.61
CA LYS A 222 5.30 10.87 16.08
C LYS A 222 6.66 11.39 15.64
N LEU A 223 6.67 12.50 14.92
CA LEU A 223 7.90 13.19 14.52
C LEU A 223 8.59 13.84 15.71
N ALA A 224 9.92 13.86 15.65
CA ALA A 224 10.73 14.63 16.58
C ALA A 224 10.58 16.15 16.34
N GLN A 225 10.84 16.95 17.36
CA GLN A 225 10.78 18.40 17.26
C GLN A 225 11.69 18.92 16.13
N GLY A 226 11.17 19.89 15.36
CA GLY A 226 11.88 20.47 14.21
C GLY A 226 11.61 19.76 12.89
N TYR A 227 10.87 18.64 12.90
CA TYR A 227 10.37 18.01 11.68
C TYR A 227 8.88 18.29 11.50
N SER A 228 8.48 18.39 10.23
CA SER A 228 7.11 18.53 9.78
C SER A 228 6.91 17.68 8.52
N TYR A 229 5.66 17.41 8.17
CA TYR A 229 5.32 16.67 6.96
C TYR A 229 4.18 17.36 6.22
N GLY A 230 4.08 17.07 4.92
CA GLY A 230 2.94 17.43 4.09
C GLY A 230 2.45 16.19 3.35
N ILE A 231 1.14 16.07 3.17
CA ILE A 231 0.57 15.03 2.32
C ILE A 231 0.49 15.57 0.90
N PHE A 232 1.00 14.77 -0.04
CA PHE A 232 0.74 14.97 -1.45
C PHE A 232 0.29 13.65 -2.07
N THR A 233 -0.43 13.76 -3.18
CA THR A 233 -0.81 12.62 -4.01
C THR A 233 -0.45 12.96 -5.46
N THR A 234 0.03 11.98 -6.19
CA THR A 234 0.42 12.11 -7.59
C THR A 234 -0.07 10.90 -8.36
N HIS A 235 -0.48 11.08 -9.61
CA HIS A 235 -0.76 10.01 -10.55
C HIS A 235 -0.25 10.43 -11.94
N ASN A 236 0.04 9.45 -12.78
CA ASN A 236 0.50 9.66 -14.16
C ASN A 236 -0.64 9.76 -15.19
N PHE A 237 -1.90 9.83 -14.73
CA PHE A 237 -3.08 9.90 -15.61
C PHE A 237 -3.58 11.32 -15.84
N ASN A 238 -4.09 11.56 -17.05
CA ASN A 238 -4.85 12.76 -17.43
C ASN A 238 -6.26 12.36 -17.87
N LYS A 239 -7.22 13.30 -17.82
CA LYS A 239 -8.59 13.03 -18.30
C LYS A 239 -8.58 12.73 -19.79
N ALA A 240 -9.20 11.61 -20.19
CA ALA A 240 -9.35 11.23 -21.59
C ALA A 240 -10.50 11.96 -22.31
N GLY A 241 -11.29 12.79 -21.61
CA GLY A 241 -12.42 13.53 -22.19
C GLY A 241 -13.68 12.70 -22.44
N VAL A 242 -13.71 11.46 -21.96
CA VAL A 242 -14.87 10.54 -22.03
C VAL A 242 -15.26 10.09 -20.62
N SER A 243 -16.56 9.95 -20.38
CA SER A 243 -17.13 9.46 -19.13
C SER A 243 -18.31 8.52 -19.41
N PHE A 244 -18.46 7.49 -18.59
CA PHE A 244 -19.56 6.54 -18.67
C PHE A 244 -20.32 6.54 -17.33
N GLU A 245 -21.64 6.70 -17.38
CA GLU A 245 -22.49 6.55 -16.21
C GLU A 245 -22.74 5.07 -15.94
N ILE A 246 -22.57 4.62 -14.70
CA ILE A 246 -22.81 3.22 -14.33
C ILE A 246 -24.32 2.98 -14.26
N GLY A 247 -24.83 2.04 -15.05
CA GLY A 247 -26.22 1.61 -15.00
C GLY A 247 -26.42 0.51 -13.96
N GLU A 248 -25.68 -0.61 -14.12
CA GLU A 248 -25.75 -1.74 -13.20
C GLU A 248 -24.35 -2.19 -12.78
N CYS A 249 -24.18 -2.48 -11.49
CA CYS A 249 -22.94 -3.05 -10.96
C CYS A 249 -23.21 -4.02 -9.79
N SER A 250 -22.22 -4.86 -9.50
CA SER A 250 -22.12 -5.62 -8.27
C SER A 250 -20.99 -5.03 -7.44
N VAL A 251 -21.35 -4.33 -6.36
CA VAL A 251 -20.38 -3.68 -5.46
C VAL A 251 -19.48 -4.73 -4.79
N ASP A 252 -20.08 -5.79 -4.26
CA ASP A 252 -19.34 -6.84 -3.53
C ASP A 252 -18.34 -7.58 -4.42
N LYS A 253 -18.67 -7.77 -5.70
CA LYS A 253 -17.79 -8.43 -6.68
C LYS A 253 -16.91 -7.45 -7.46
N ARG A 254 -17.09 -6.13 -7.25
CA ARG A 254 -16.39 -5.06 -7.98
C ARG A 254 -16.55 -5.17 -9.51
N ILE A 255 -17.75 -5.57 -9.97
CA ILE A 255 -18.06 -5.77 -11.39
C ILE A 255 -19.04 -4.69 -11.86
N VAL A 256 -18.70 -3.97 -12.93
CA VAL A 256 -19.64 -3.14 -13.68
C VAL A 256 -20.23 -3.98 -14.81
N LYS A 257 -21.56 -4.09 -14.82
CA LYS A 257 -22.32 -4.90 -15.80
C LYS A 257 -22.79 -4.10 -16.99
N SER A 258 -23.17 -2.83 -16.76
CA SER A 258 -23.67 -1.96 -17.82
C SER A 258 -23.38 -0.49 -17.54
N PHE A 259 -23.19 0.28 -18.61
CA PHE A 259 -23.23 1.73 -18.61
C PHE A 259 -24.59 2.22 -19.10
N LEU A 260 -25.05 3.34 -18.55
CA LEU A 260 -26.22 4.06 -19.02
C LEU A 260 -25.79 5.05 -20.10
N ILE A 261 -26.19 4.81 -21.35
CA ILE A 261 -25.93 5.71 -22.48
C ILE A 261 -27.29 6.15 -23.05
N GLY A 262 -27.66 7.40 -22.76
CA GLY A 262 -29.00 7.91 -23.03
C GLY A 262 -30.05 7.22 -22.14
N LYS A 263 -30.86 6.32 -22.72
CA LYS A 263 -31.87 5.53 -22.00
C LYS A 263 -31.66 4.02 -22.14
N LYS A 264 -30.47 3.61 -22.60
CA LYS A 264 -30.14 2.20 -22.86
C LYS A 264 -29.01 1.76 -21.94
N LEU A 265 -29.12 0.54 -21.45
CA LEU A 265 -28.04 -0.17 -20.77
C LEU A 265 -27.19 -0.85 -21.85
N ILE A 266 -25.90 -0.51 -21.87
CA ILE A 266 -24.92 -1.03 -22.82
C ILE A 266 -23.79 -1.66 -22.01
N THR A 267 -23.28 -2.82 -22.44
CA THR A 267 -22.19 -3.47 -21.71
C THR A 267 -20.92 -2.61 -21.78
N PRO A 268 -20.04 -2.65 -20.76
CA PRO A 268 -18.80 -1.88 -20.78
C PRO A 268 -17.92 -2.19 -21.99
N VAL A 269 -17.79 -3.45 -22.38
CA VAL A 269 -16.99 -3.85 -23.55
C VAL A 269 -17.56 -3.26 -24.83
N ASP A 270 -18.88 -3.31 -25.03
CA ASP A 270 -19.49 -2.77 -26.25
C ASP A 270 -19.32 -1.24 -26.33
N ALA A 271 -19.58 -0.53 -25.22
CA ALA A 271 -19.41 0.91 -25.14
C ALA A 271 -17.95 1.35 -25.39
N LEU A 272 -16.96 0.58 -24.90
CA LEU A 272 -15.55 0.85 -25.14
C LEU A 272 -15.12 0.52 -26.57
N CYS A 273 -15.64 -0.58 -27.14
CA CYS A 273 -15.39 -0.95 -28.54
C CYS A 273 -15.92 0.13 -29.49
N ASP A 274 -17.12 0.66 -29.22
CA ASP A 274 -17.70 1.79 -29.96
C ASP A 274 -16.83 3.05 -29.82
N HIS A 275 -16.36 3.35 -28.61
CA HIS A 275 -15.50 4.53 -28.36
C HIS A 275 -14.15 4.45 -29.08
N PHE A 276 -13.45 3.31 -28.98
CA PHE A 276 -12.16 3.10 -29.63
C PHE A 276 -12.27 2.71 -31.10
N ASN A 277 -13.50 2.56 -31.62
CA ASN A 277 -13.78 2.03 -32.95
C ASN A 277 -13.00 0.72 -33.22
N CYS A 278 -13.08 -0.21 -32.28
CA CYS A 278 -12.36 -1.47 -32.34
C CYS A 278 -13.28 -2.67 -32.09
N LYS A 279 -12.80 -3.87 -32.42
CA LYS A 279 -13.48 -5.13 -32.05
C LYS A 279 -13.07 -5.57 -30.64
N LYS A 280 -13.87 -6.43 -30.01
CA LYS A 280 -13.61 -6.99 -28.67
C LYS A 280 -12.19 -7.55 -28.53
N ASP A 281 -11.72 -8.31 -29.52
CA ASP A 281 -10.38 -8.94 -29.49
C ASP A 281 -9.23 -7.92 -29.50
N ALA A 282 -9.47 -6.69 -29.97
CA ALA A 282 -8.48 -5.60 -29.97
C ALA A 282 -8.59 -4.69 -28.74
N LEU A 283 -9.67 -4.80 -27.95
CA LEU A 283 -9.96 -3.87 -26.85
C LEU A 283 -8.86 -3.88 -25.78
N LEU A 284 -8.36 -5.05 -25.39
CA LEU A 284 -7.29 -5.15 -24.38
C LEU A 284 -6.03 -4.39 -24.80
N ASN A 285 -5.68 -4.42 -26.09
CA ASN A 285 -4.53 -3.67 -26.60
C ASN A 285 -4.80 -2.16 -26.58
N GLN A 286 -6.01 -1.72 -26.94
CA GLN A 286 -6.40 -0.31 -26.86
C GLN A 286 -6.35 0.22 -25.43
N LEU A 287 -6.67 -0.63 -24.44
CA LEU A 287 -6.69 -0.26 -23.02
C LEU A 287 -5.31 -0.12 -22.38
N GLN A 288 -4.19 -0.52 -23.02
CA GLN A 288 -2.86 -0.48 -22.39
C GLN A 288 -2.42 0.93 -21.94
N GLY A 289 -2.97 2.00 -22.54
CA GLY A 289 -2.72 3.40 -22.16
C GLY A 289 -3.82 4.05 -21.33
N TYR A 290 -4.88 3.31 -20.96
CA TYR A 290 -6.08 3.86 -20.34
C TYR A 290 -6.40 3.16 -19.02
N SER A 291 -6.98 3.92 -18.10
CA SER A 291 -7.59 3.39 -16.89
C SER A 291 -8.86 4.19 -16.61
N PHE A 292 -9.77 3.61 -15.82
CA PHE A 292 -10.91 4.37 -15.35
C PHE A 292 -10.51 5.21 -14.14
N ALA A 293 -11.24 6.28 -13.91
CA ALA A 293 -11.12 7.07 -12.70
C ALA A 293 -12.48 7.64 -12.33
N ILE A 294 -12.69 7.88 -11.04
CA ILE A 294 -13.76 8.76 -10.58
C ILE A 294 -13.17 10.11 -10.22
N GLU A 295 -13.96 11.17 -10.42
CA GLU A 295 -13.56 12.52 -10.08
C GLU A 295 -14.29 12.99 -8.82
N ILE A 296 -13.53 13.36 -7.79
CA ILE A 296 -14.08 13.91 -6.54
C ILE A 296 -13.31 15.18 -6.20
N GLY A 297 -14.02 16.31 -6.09
CA GLY A 297 -13.41 17.60 -5.76
C GLY A 297 -12.30 18.02 -6.74
N GLY A 298 -12.45 17.70 -8.02
CA GLY A 298 -11.48 18.01 -9.07
C GLY A 298 -10.24 17.10 -9.11
N ARG A 299 -10.20 16.03 -8.31
CA ARG A 299 -9.10 15.05 -8.28
C ARG A 299 -9.55 13.72 -8.85
N LEU A 300 -8.65 13.07 -9.60
CA LEU A 300 -8.90 11.75 -10.18
C LEU A 300 -8.48 10.65 -9.20
N PHE A 301 -9.38 9.69 -8.98
CA PHE A 301 -9.14 8.48 -8.21
C PHE A 301 -9.23 7.29 -9.15
N ILE A 302 -8.07 6.71 -9.46
CA ILE A 302 -7.94 5.65 -10.47
C ILE A 302 -8.68 4.37 -10.02
N ARG A 303 -9.24 3.67 -11.01
CA ARG A 303 -9.98 2.41 -10.91
C ARG A 303 -9.44 1.48 -12.00
N SER A 304 -8.42 0.70 -11.65
CA SER A 304 -7.80 -0.22 -12.59
C SER A 304 -8.68 -1.44 -12.84
N ILE A 305 -8.77 -1.83 -14.12
CA ILE A 305 -9.46 -3.04 -14.57
C ILE A 305 -8.71 -4.26 -14.04
N SER A 306 -9.44 -5.20 -13.43
CA SER A 306 -8.91 -6.50 -13.00
C SER A 306 -9.22 -7.62 -14.00
N SER A 307 -10.39 -7.57 -14.64
CA SER A 307 -10.80 -8.56 -15.63
C SER A 307 -11.78 -8.00 -16.66
N ILE A 308 -11.82 -8.63 -17.83
CA ILE A 308 -12.92 -8.51 -18.79
C ILE A 308 -13.59 -9.88 -18.85
N ASN A 309 -14.87 -9.94 -18.49
CA ASN A 309 -15.61 -11.19 -18.37
C ASN A 309 -16.22 -11.60 -19.73
N GLU A 310 -16.60 -12.87 -19.85
CA GLU A 310 -17.20 -13.40 -21.09
C GLU A 310 -18.50 -12.70 -21.46
N ASP A 311 -19.30 -12.33 -20.44
CA ASP A 311 -20.57 -11.61 -20.54
C ASP A 311 -20.42 -10.10 -20.82
N ASN A 312 -19.22 -9.66 -21.22
CA ASN A 312 -18.86 -8.27 -21.52
C ASN A 312 -18.89 -7.31 -20.30
N SER A 313 -19.05 -7.82 -19.08
CA SER A 313 -18.84 -7.04 -17.87
C SER A 313 -17.35 -6.85 -17.56
N ILE A 314 -17.01 -5.81 -16.78
CA ILE A 314 -15.64 -5.49 -16.41
C ILE A 314 -15.50 -5.53 -14.89
N GLY A 315 -14.50 -6.27 -14.41
CA GLY A 315 -14.06 -6.29 -13.02
C GLY A 315 -13.04 -5.19 -12.72
N PHE A 316 -13.05 -4.69 -11.49
CA PHE A 316 -12.10 -3.68 -11.01
C PHE A 316 -11.34 -4.15 -9.77
N PHE A 317 -10.08 -3.72 -9.64
CA PHE A 317 -9.29 -3.98 -8.42
C PHE A 317 -9.80 -3.18 -7.22
N CYS A 318 -10.33 -1.98 -7.46
CA CYS A 318 -10.81 -1.10 -6.41
C CYS A 318 -12.32 -1.25 -6.20
N ASP A 319 -12.79 -0.80 -5.04
CA ASP A 319 -14.21 -0.75 -4.71
C ASP A 319 -15.01 0.16 -5.65
N LEU A 320 -16.26 -0.26 -5.91
CA LEU A 320 -17.28 0.47 -6.66
C LEU A 320 -18.28 1.17 -5.73
N TYR A 321 -18.04 1.18 -4.42
CA TYR A 321 -18.84 1.96 -3.49
C TYR A 321 -18.58 3.46 -3.70
N PHE A 322 -19.66 4.18 -4.00
CA PHE A 322 -19.64 5.63 -4.30
C PHE A 322 -20.29 6.44 -3.19
N GLY A 323 -19.95 6.16 -1.92
CA GLY A 323 -20.46 6.91 -0.76
C GLY A 323 -21.87 6.53 -0.33
#